data_AF-A0A7J6C545-F1
#
_entry.id   AF-A0A7J6C545-F1
#
_cell.length_a   1.000
_cell.length_b   1.000
_cell.length_c   1.000
_cell.angle_alpha   90.00
_cell.angle_beta   90.00
_cell.angle_gamma   90.00
#
_symmetry.space_group_name_H-M   'P 1'
#
loop_
_entity.id
_entity.type
_entity.pdbx_description
1 polymer ?
#
loop_
_entity_poly.entity_id
_entity_poly.type
_entity_poly.pdbx_seq_one_letter_code
_entity_poly.pdbx_strand_id
1 'polypeptide(L)'
;MIPALGRLPVNVIPSLLTNFLRSQALKRISSVGPELCRADPVDVMCSPGSGGPAEDASVEYVYCRGAITELLKYGPTDLHAAIKSPNPPKMLILVIPGNPGVVGFYKTYMWTLYQTFIRRYPVWAVSHAGHCMPPETYDMIEDASVTEKEDVFGLNGQIEHKLAFLRKHVPRDTNLLLIGHSIGCYIILEMMKRDPELKVVKAVMLFPTIERMACSPQGKVMTPVLCRLRYAFYLPIFLLSLLPERLKVSIVRLALRNLYAVNTSIIPATVSLINVDCAANGMYMGSQEMRLVVERDNATVRQHLSKLIFYYGATDHWCPVQYYHDIRKDFPEGDIRLCERGIRHAFVLDAGEEMANMTAEWIFDDLRTL
;
A
#
# COMPACT_ATOMS: atom_id res chain seq x y z
N MET A 1 42.35 28.71 -0.53
CA MET A 1 41.41 29.13 -1.59
C MET A 1 40.27 28.14 -1.63
N ILE A 2 39.11 28.57 -1.13
CA ILE A 2 37.86 27.78 -1.08
C ILE A 2 37.18 27.94 -2.45
N PRO A 3 36.84 26.87 -3.19
CA PRO A 3 36.05 27.02 -4.40
C PRO A 3 34.61 27.35 -4.02
N ALA A 4 34.06 28.35 -4.68
CA ALA A 4 32.73 28.88 -4.48
C ALA A 4 31.65 27.80 -4.63
N LEU A 5 30.83 27.65 -3.59
CA LEU A 5 29.52 26.98 -3.64
C LEU A 5 28.63 27.73 -4.63
N GLY A 6 28.49 27.17 -5.84
CA GLY A 6 27.46 27.56 -6.78
C GLY A 6 26.08 27.42 -6.14
N ARG A 7 25.28 28.48 -6.24
CA ARG A 7 23.91 28.56 -5.73
C ARG A 7 23.09 27.37 -6.27
N LEU A 8 22.72 26.45 -5.37
CA LEU A 8 21.70 25.44 -5.67
C LEU A 8 20.35 26.15 -5.89
N PRO A 9 19.64 25.91 -7.01
CA PRO A 9 18.37 26.56 -7.27
C PRO A 9 17.29 26.07 -6.29
N VAL A 10 16.44 26.99 -5.85
CA VAL A 10 15.34 26.83 -4.86
C VAL A 10 14.25 25.82 -5.30
N ASN A 11 14.44 25.12 -6.44
CA ASN A 11 13.45 24.24 -7.07
C ASN A 11 13.79 22.73 -7.03
N VAL A 12 14.85 22.31 -6.35
CA VAL A 12 15.24 20.88 -6.29
C VAL A 12 14.30 20.05 -5.39
N ILE A 13 13.76 20.67 -4.34
CA ILE A 13 13.02 19.97 -3.27
C ILE A 13 11.59 19.56 -3.67
N PRO A 14 10.77 20.43 -4.32
CA PRO A 14 9.49 19.99 -4.86
C PRO A 14 9.67 18.89 -5.91
N SER A 15 10.79 18.88 -6.64
CA SER A 15 11.05 17.92 -7.72
C SER A 15 11.22 16.48 -7.23
N LEU A 16 11.68 16.23 -6.00
CA LEU A 16 11.98 14.87 -5.53
C LEU A 16 10.75 14.12 -5.02
N LEU A 17 9.92 14.77 -4.18
CA LEU A 17 8.61 14.24 -3.82
C LEU A 17 7.71 14.16 -5.07
N THR A 18 7.78 15.18 -5.94
CA THR A 18 7.08 15.14 -7.22
C THR A 18 7.62 14.04 -8.12
N ASN A 19 8.92 13.72 -8.15
CA ASN A 19 9.47 12.64 -8.97
C ASN A 19 9.24 11.25 -8.35
N PHE A 20 9.14 11.13 -7.03
CA PHE A 20 8.75 9.89 -6.34
C PHE A 20 7.24 9.61 -6.53
N LEU A 21 6.39 10.63 -6.36
CA LEU A 21 4.97 10.54 -6.67
C LEU A 21 4.72 10.43 -8.18
N ARG A 22 5.53 11.07 -9.04
CA ARG A 22 5.45 10.96 -10.52
C ARG A 22 6.02 9.66 -11.04
N SER A 23 7.06 9.09 -10.43
CA SER A 23 7.59 7.77 -10.82
C SER A 23 6.56 6.67 -10.53
N GLN A 24 5.76 6.85 -9.49
CA GLN A 24 4.57 6.04 -9.21
C GLN A 24 3.36 6.36 -10.12
N ALA A 25 3.41 7.45 -10.89
CA ALA A 25 2.26 8.01 -11.62
C ALA A 25 2.43 8.22 -13.14
N LEU A 26 3.50 7.71 -13.77
CA LEU A 26 3.82 8.04 -15.17
C LEU A 26 2.77 7.54 -16.20
N LYS A 27 2.05 8.53 -16.75
CA LYS A 27 1.36 8.72 -18.04
C LYS A 27 0.42 7.62 -18.59
N ARG A 28 -0.89 7.94 -18.61
CA ARG A 28 -1.81 7.54 -19.69
C ARG A 28 -1.37 8.24 -20.98
N ILE A 29 -1.12 7.49 -22.05
CA ILE A 29 -0.98 8.07 -23.39
C ILE A 29 -2.39 8.46 -23.85
N SER A 30 -2.59 9.75 -24.11
CA SER A 30 -3.85 10.29 -24.62
C SER A 30 -3.99 10.01 -26.11
N SER A 31 -5.01 9.25 -26.50
CA SER A 31 -5.62 9.35 -27.82
C SER A 31 -7.12 9.22 -27.65
N VAL A 32 -7.84 10.34 -27.76
CA VAL A 32 -9.14 10.53 -28.45
C VAL A 32 -9.42 12.04 -28.39
N GLY A 33 -9.75 12.62 -29.55
CA GLY A 33 -9.96 14.06 -29.77
C GLY A 33 -11.30 14.61 -29.27
N PRO A 34 -11.55 15.92 -29.45
CA PRO A 34 -12.52 16.69 -28.69
C PRO A 34 -13.86 16.81 -29.40
N GLU A 35 -14.97 16.80 -28.65
CA GLU A 35 -16.19 17.49 -29.09
C GLU A 35 -17.05 18.02 -27.92
N LEU A 36 -17.69 19.13 -28.23
CA LEU A 36 -18.37 20.17 -27.45
C LEU A 36 -19.43 19.70 -26.42
N CYS A 37 -19.59 20.48 -25.34
CA CYS A 37 -20.77 21.37 -25.19
C CYS A 37 -20.63 22.37 -24.02
N ARG A 38 -20.99 23.63 -24.30
CA ARG A 38 -21.06 24.78 -23.38
C ARG A 38 -22.27 24.66 -22.46
N ALA A 39 -22.12 25.09 -21.21
CA ALA A 39 -23.20 25.68 -20.40
C ALA A 39 -22.59 26.66 -19.39
N ASP A 40 -23.16 27.88 -19.34
CA ASP A 40 -22.78 29.02 -18.51
C ASP A 40 -23.14 28.85 -17.02
N PRO A 41 -22.57 29.66 -16.09
CA PRO A 41 -22.55 29.37 -14.66
C PRO A 41 -23.83 29.83 -13.97
N VAL A 42 -24.32 29.03 -13.02
CA VAL A 42 -25.37 29.43 -12.09
C VAL A 42 -24.75 29.64 -10.71
N ASP A 43 -24.92 30.85 -10.19
CA ASP A 43 -24.54 31.29 -8.85
C ASP A 43 -25.09 30.36 -7.76
N VAL A 44 -24.22 29.90 -6.87
CA VAL A 44 -24.63 29.21 -5.62
C VAL A 44 -24.14 30.03 -4.44
N MET A 45 -25.10 30.68 -3.78
CA MET A 45 -24.92 31.37 -2.50
C MET A 45 -24.49 30.41 -1.40
N CYS A 46 -23.57 30.88 -0.56
CA CYS A 46 -23.14 30.25 0.68
C CYS A 46 -24.28 30.14 1.71
N SER A 47 -24.43 28.97 2.34
CA SER A 47 -24.92 28.79 3.72
C SER A 47 -24.56 27.39 4.26
N PRO A 48 -24.55 27.19 5.59
CA PRO A 48 -23.44 26.52 6.28
C PRO A 48 -23.69 25.05 6.63
N GLY A 49 -22.59 24.29 6.68
CA GLY A 49 -22.45 23.09 7.53
C GLY A 49 -23.18 21.83 7.04
N SER A 50 -22.55 21.07 6.15
CA SER A 50 -22.87 19.65 5.97
C SER A 50 -21.64 18.81 6.33
N GLY A 51 -21.70 18.16 7.49
CA GLY A 51 -20.73 17.15 7.90
C GLY A 51 -20.68 16.01 6.88
N GLY A 52 -19.46 15.53 6.60
CA GLY A 52 -19.24 14.33 5.79
C GLY A 52 -19.84 13.08 6.44
N PRO A 53 -19.95 11.97 5.70
CA PRO A 53 -20.56 10.73 6.19
C PRO A 53 -19.83 10.24 7.46
N ALA A 54 -20.59 9.91 8.50
CA ALA A 54 -20.09 9.43 9.79
C ALA A 54 -19.10 8.26 9.61
N GLU A 55 -17.92 8.38 10.21
CA GLU A 55 -16.76 7.49 10.02
C GLU A 55 -17.00 6.08 10.61
N ASP A 56 -17.31 5.10 9.77
CA ASP A 56 -17.21 3.66 10.10
C ASP A 56 -15.75 3.13 10.08
N ALA A 57 -14.77 4.03 9.94
CA ALA A 57 -13.34 3.71 9.90
C ALA A 57 -12.70 3.97 11.26
N SER A 58 -12.06 2.95 11.83
CA SER A 58 -11.18 3.09 13.00
C SER A 58 -9.72 3.15 12.54
N VAL A 59 -8.99 4.16 13.02
CA VAL A 59 -7.53 4.24 12.90
C VAL A 59 -6.93 4.02 14.28
N GLU A 60 -6.11 3.00 14.41
CA GLU A 60 -5.50 2.60 15.68
C GLU A 60 -3.98 2.48 15.55
N TYR A 61 -3.29 2.68 16.66
CA TYR A 61 -1.84 2.54 16.76
C TYR A 61 -1.50 1.49 17.80
N VAL A 62 -0.68 0.53 17.41
CA VAL A 62 -0.21 -0.54 18.29
C VAL A 62 1.29 -0.73 18.14
N TYR A 63 1.95 -1.16 19.23
CA TYR A 63 3.28 -1.73 19.12
C TYR A 63 3.18 -3.21 18.74
N CYS A 64 3.90 -3.56 17.67
CA CYS A 64 4.05 -4.93 17.23
C CYS A 64 5.53 -5.18 16.96
N ARG A 65 6.10 -6.17 17.65
CA ARG A 65 7.55 -6.46 17.65
C ARG A 65 8.40 -5.22 17.99
N GLY A 66 7.96 -4.41 18.96
CA GLY A 66 8.69 -3.23 19.41
C GLY A 66 8.62 -2.01 18.50
N ALA A 67 7.89 -2.07 17.37
CA ALA A 67 7.75 -0.96 16.42
C ALA A 67 6.30 -0.49 16.29
N ILE A 68 6.13 0.82 16.13
CA ILE A 68 4.81 1.44 15.92
C ILE A 68 4.18 0.94 14.61
N THR A 69 2.89 0.64 14.69
CA THR A 69 2.10 0.13 13.58
C THR A 69 0.73 0.79 13.56
N GLU A 70 0.45 1.53 12.50
CA GLU A 70 -0.88 2.05 12.19
C GLU A 70 -1.77 0.94 11.60
N LEU A 71 -3.01 0.87 12.07
CA LEU A 71 -4.04 -0.03 11.61
C LEU A 71 -5.20 0.80 11.06
N LEU A 72 -5.70 0.44 9.89
CA LEU A 72 -6.97 0.96 9.37
C LEU A 72 -7.98 -0.18 9.40
N LYS A 73 -9.12 0.04 10.06
CA LYS A 73 -10.12 -1.01 10.27
C LYS A 73 -11.50 -0.51 9.92
N TYR A 74 -12.24 -1.32 9.16
CA TYR A 74 -13.67 -1.21 8.98
C TYR A 74 -14.37 -2.42 9.61
N GLY A 75 -15.43 -2.18 10.37
CA GLY A 75 -16.10 -3.18 11.19
C GLY A 75 -15.50 -3.32 12.60
N PRO A 76 -15.71 -4.45 13.30
CA PRO A 76 -15.20 -4.68 14.65
C PRO A 76 -13.68 -4.42 14.75
N THR A 77 -13.26 -3.74 15.81
CA THR A 77 -11.86 -3.36 16.05
C THR A 77 -11.09 -4.42 16.85
N ASP A 78 -11.79 -5.21 17.66
CA ASP A 78 -11.27 -6.37 18.38
C ASP A 78 -12.03 -7.64 17.96
N LEU A 79 -11.36 -8.51 17.22
CA LEU A 79 -11.95 -9.77 16.78
C LEU A 79 -12.11 -10.78 17.92
N HIS A 80 -11.27 -10.74 18.96
CA HIS A 80 -11.42 -11.64 20.12
C HIS A 80 -12.67 -11.31 20.94
N ALA A 81 -13.07 -10.04 20.97
CA ALA A 81 -14.36 -9.63 21.51
C ALA A 81 -15.50 -9.97 20.53
N ALA A 82 -15.33 -9.68 19.24
CA ALA A 82 -16.37 -9.87 18.23
C ALA A 82 -16.81 -11.34 18.06
N ILE A 83 -15.90 -12.30 18.22
CA ILE A 83 -16.24 -13.73 18.14
C ILE A 83 -17.18 -14.21 19.26
N LYS A 84 -17.33 -13.44 20.35
CA LYS A 84 -18.26 -13.73 21.45
C LYS A 84 -19.66 -13.15 21.21
N SER A 85 -19.84 -12.37 20.14
CA SER A 85 -21.13 -11.78 19.79
C SER A 85 -22.08 -12.82 19.19
N PRO A 86 -23.41 -12.58 19.17
CA PRO A 86 -24.37 -13.52 18.59
C PRO A 86 -24.13 -13.85 17.11
N ASN A 87 -23.53 -12.91 16.37
CA ASN A 87 -23.21 -13.04 14.94
C ASN A 87 -21.70 -12.78 14.72
N PRO A 88 -20.83 -13.73 15.10
CA PRO A 88 -19.39 -13.52 15.07
C PRO A 88 -18.87 -13.44 13.63
N PRO A 89 -17.93 -12.52 13.33
CA PRO A 89 -17.27 -12.50 12.03
C PRO A 89 -16.42 -13.77 11.89
N LYS A 90 -16.79 -14.65 10.95
CA LYS A 90 -16.03 -15.89 10.65
C LYS A 90 -14.83 -15.68 9.73
N MET A 91 -14.73 -14.49 9.15
CA MET A 91 -13.67 -14.13 8.21
C MET A 91 -13.16 -12.73 8.49
N LEU A 92 -11.88 -12.52 8.22
CA LEU A 92 -11.24 -11.20 8.11
C LEU A 92 -10.71 -11.02 6.68
N ILE A 93 -11.06 -9.90 6.04
CA ILE A 93 -10.35 -9.42 4.85
C ILE A 93 -9.18 -8.59 5.34
N LEU A 94 -7.95 -9.04 5.07
CA LEU A 94 -6.73 -8.39 5.53
C LEU A 94 -5.91 -7.87 4.34
N VAL A 95 -5.73 -6.56 4.29
CA VAL A 95 -4.91 -5.87 3.29
C VAL A 95 -3.48 -5.73 3.81
N ILE A 96 -2.53 -6.25 3.05
CA ILE A 96 -1.09 -6.05 3.24
C ILE A 96 -0.63 -5.03 2.18
N PRO A 97 -0.21 -3.82 2.61
CA PRO A 97 0.10 -2.75 1.68
C PRO A 97 1.41 -3.02 0.91
N GLY A 98 1.60 -2.26 -0.17
CA GLY A 98 2.89 -2.10 -0.84
C GLY A 98 3.80 -1.09 -0.14
N ASN A 99 4.98 -0.79 -0.70
CA ASN A 99 5.92 0.21 -0.16
C ASN A 99 5.74 1.58 -0.87
N PRO A 100 5.51 2.68 -0.15
CA PRO A 100 5.41 2.81 1.30
C PRO A 100 4.14 2.21 1.90
N GLY A 101 4.31 1.47 3.00
CA GLY A 101 3.26 0.72 3.70
C GLY A 101 2.27 1.54 4.51
N VAL A 102 1.87 2.73 4.05
CA VAL A 102 0.92 3.60 4.75
C VAL A 102 -0.51 3.18 4.44
N VAL A 103 -1.28 2.79 5.46
CA VAL A 103 -2.65 2.26 5.29
C VAL A 103 -3.64 3.34 4.86
N GLY A 104 -3.36 4.61 5.14
CA GLY A 104 -4.19 5.74 4.72
C GLY A 104 -4.43 5.83 3.21
N PHE A 105 -3.55 5.26 2.37
CA PHE A 105 -3.77 5.20 0.92
C PHE A 105 -4.92 4.24 0.52
N TYR A 106 -5.24 3.26 1.36
CA TYR A 106 -6.20 2.20 1.03
C TYR A 106 -7.62 2.53 1.46
N LYS A 107 -7.88 3.72 2.04
CA LYS A 107 -9.20 4.12 2.57
C LYS A 107 -10.33 3.88 1.57
N THR A 108 -10.22 4.41 0.36
CA THR A 108 -11.24 4.24 -0.68
C THR A 108 -11.41 2.78 -1.07
N TYR A 109 -10.32 2.08 -1.32
CA TYR A 109 -10.35 0.67 -1.71
C TYR A 109 -11.03 -0.21 -0.66
N MET A 110 -10.63 -0.06 0.60
CA MET A 110 -11.17 -0.84 1.72
C MET A 110 -12.62 -0.48 2.02
N TRP A 111 -12.96 0.81 1.95
CA TRP A 111 -14.34 1.27 2.14
C TRP A 111 -15.27 0.69 1.09
N THR A 112 -14.87 0.74 -0.20
CA THR A 112 -15.66 0.15 -1.29
C THR A 112 -15.83 -1.35 -1.08
N LEU A 113 -14.78 -2.10 -0.74
CA LEU A 113 -14.93 -3.53 -0.41
C LEU A 113 -15.91 -3.77 0.74
N TYR A 114 -15.77 -3.00 1.83
CA TYR A 114 -16.63 -3.14 3.00
C TYR A 114 -18.10 -2.87 2.67
N GLN A 115 -18.38 -1.87 1.84
CA GLN A 115 -19.72 -1.55 1.37
C GLN A 115 -20.28 -2.62 0.42
N THR A 116 -19.48 -3.09 -0.55
CA THR A 116 -19.90 -4.09 -1.53
C THR A 116 -20.33 -5.40 -0.88
N PHE A 117 -19.70 -5.79 0.22
CA PHE A 117 -20.12 -6.95 1.02
C PHE A 117 -21.14 -6.63 2.12
N ILE A 118 -21.88 -5.52 2.00
CA ILE A 118 -22.94 -5.11 2.92
C ILE A 118 -22.44 -5.11 4.37
N ARG A 119 -21.18 -4.68 4.57
CA ARG A 119 -20.53 -4.56 5.89
C ARG A 119 -20.42 -5.86 6.68
N ARG A 120 -20.58 -7.01 6.01
CA ARG A 120 -20.60 -8.34 6.63
C ARG A 120 -19.23 -8.81 7.11
N TYR A 121 -18.18 -8.50 6.35
CA TYR A 121 -16.82 -8.95 6.64
C TYR A 121 -15.98 -7.75 7.10
N PRO A 122 -15.32 -7.82 8.28
CA PRO A 122 -14.33 -6.84 8.68
C PRO A 122 -13.23 -6.71 7.61
N VAL A 123 -12.83 -5.47 7.32
CA VAL A 123 -11.75 -5.16 6.38
C VAL A 123 -10.67 -4.39 7.12
N TRP A 124 -9.53 -5.02 7.36
CA TRP A 124 -8.41 -4.42 8.08
C TRP A 124 -7.20 -4.26 7.16
N ALA A 125 -6.38 -3.24 7.43
CA ALA A 125 -5.06 -3.08 6.84
C ALA A 125 -4.04 -2.84 7.94
N VAL A 126 -2.84 -3.41 7.75
CA VAL A 126 -1.74 -3.32 8.71
C VAL A 126 -0.57 -2.62 8.04
N SER A 127 -0.21 -1.45 8.56
CA SER A 127 0.93 -0.68 8.06
C SER A 127 2.22 -1.48 8.12
N HIS A 128 3.17 -1.17 7.24
CA HIS A 128 4.55 -1.62 7.47
C HIS A 128 5.06 -0.95 8.75
N ALA A 129 5.69 -1.73 9.64
CA ALA A 129 6.23 -1.23 10.89
C ALA A 129 7.15 -0.02 10.63
N GLY A 130 6.94 1.08 11.36
CA GLY A 130 7.74 2.30 11.19
C GLY A 130 7.50 3.10 9.90
N HIS A 131 6.48 2.78 9.10
CA HIS A 131 6.12 3.57 7.90
C HIS A 131 5.03 4.62 8.18
N CYS A 132 4.47 4.64 9.38
CA CYS A 132 3.51 5.65 9.81
C CYS A 132 4.16 6.61 10.82
N MET A 133 3.76 7.87 10.76
CA MET A 133 4.13 8.86 11.76
C MET A 133 3.41 8.50 13.07
N PRO A 134 4.13 8.28 14.18
CA PRO A 134 3.49 8.00 15.46
C PRO A 134 2.70 9.24 15.93
N PRO A 135 1.55 9.06 16.62
CA PRO A 135 0.93 10.13 17.40
C PRO A 135 1.89 10.63 18.49
N GLU A 136 1.68 11.84 19.01
CA GLU A 136 2.56 12.45 20.03
C GLU A 136 2.73 11.60 21.30
N THR A 137 1.79 10.68 21.58
CA THR A 137 1.84 9.78 22.74
C THR A 137 2.63 8.49 22.49
N TYR A 138 3.17 8.30 21.28
CA TYR A 138 3.92 7.11 20.88
C TYR A 138 5.30 7.51 20.38
N ASP A 139 6.27 6.66 20.66
CA ASP A 139 7.56 6.68 20.00
C ASP A 139 7.53 5.74 18.79
N MET A 140 8.46 5.92 17.86
CA MET A 140 8.56 4.99 16.72
C MET A 140 8.96 3.56 17.17
N ILE A 141 9.74 3.50 18.24
CA ILE A 141 10.33 2.28 18.80
C ILE A 141 9.98 2.24 20.29
N GLU A 142 9.30 1.17 20.71
CA GLU A 142 9.07 0.86 22.12
C GLU A 142 10.28 0.16 22.74
N ASP A 143 10.91 -0.73 21.97
CA ASP A 143 12.07 -1.50 22.39
C ASP A 143 13.12 -1.57 21.26
N ALA A 144 14.19 -0.80 21.42
CA ALA A 144 15.29 -0.75 20.45
C ALA A 144 16.03 -2.09 20.34
N SER A 145 16.12 -2.84 21.43
CA SER A 145 16.84 -4.12 21.45
C SER A 145 16.13 -5.18 20.60
N VAL A 146 14.80 -5.23 20.66
CA VAL A 146 13.96 -6.11 19.82
C VAL A 146 13.99 -5.61 18.38
N THR A 147 13.81 -4.31 18.17
CA THR A 147 13.73 -3.71 16.82
C THR A 147 15.02 -3.91 16.02
N GLU A 148 16.18 -3.72 16.65
CA GLU A 148 17.49 -3.90 16.01
C GLU A 148 17.83 -5.37 15.79
N LYS A 149 17.60 -6.23 16.79
CA LYS A 149 17.93 -7.66 16.70
C LYS A 149 17.14 -8.38 15.61
N GLU A 150 15.90 -7.92 15.37
CA GLU A 150 14.98 -8.57 14.44
C GLU A 150 14.88 -7.88 13.07
N ASP A 151 15.61 -6.78 12.86
CA ASP A 151 15.55 -5.96 11.65
C ASP A 151 14.10 -5.64 11.25
N VAL A 152 13.28 -5.18 12.21
CA VAL A 152 11.82 -5.07 12.07
C VAL A 152 11.40 -4.18 10.88
N PHE A 153 12.21 -3.17 10.54
CA PHE A 153 11.98 -2.29 9.39
C PHE A 153 12.45 -2.88 8.06
N GLY A 154 13.23 -3.96 8.06
CA GLY A 154 13.61 -4.72 6.87
C GLY A 154 12.48 -5.62 6.37
N LEU A 155 12.59 -6.09 5.12
CA LEU A 155 11.59 -6.92 4.46
C LEU A 155 11.29 -8.22 5.24
N ASN A 156 12.32 -8.90 5.75
CA ASN A 156 12.11 -10.10 6.57
C ASN A 156 11.43 -9.78 7.90
N GLY A 157 11.83 -8.69 8.55
CA GLY A 157 11.19 -8.19 9.78
C GLY A 157 9.72 -7.85 9.56
N GLN A 158 9.36 -7.28 8.40
CA GLN A 158 7.97 -7.00 8.04
C GLN A 158 7.13 -8.27 7.87
N ILE A 159 7.69 -9.36 7.34
CA ILE A 159 6.98 -10.65 7.25
C ILE A 159 6.67 -11.17 8.67
N GLU A 160 7.70 -11.21 9.51
CA GLU A 160 7.58 -11.66 10.90
C GLU A 160 6.66 -10.76 11.73
N HIS A 161 6.62 -9.47 11.43
CA HIS A 161 5.70 -8.49 11.99
C HIS A 161 4.25 -8.80 11.66
N LYS A 162 3.93 -9.09 10.39
CA LYS A 162 2.54 -9.45 10.00
C LYS A 162 2.08 -10.77 10.61
N LEU A 163 2.98 -11.76 10.71
CA LEU A 163 2.69 -13.02 11.42
C LEU A 163 2.45 -12.79 12.92
N ALA A 164 3.30 -11.98 13.58
CA ALA A 164 3.12 -11.64 14.99
C ALA A 164 1.81 -10.86 15.24
N PHE A 165 1.45 -9.95 14.34
CA PHE A 165 0.19 -9.23 14.38
C PHE A 165 -1.01 -10.20 14.35
N LEU A 166 -1.03 -11.13 13.38
CA LEU A 166 -2.11 -12.13 13.27
C LEU A 166 -2.23 -12.97 14.54
N ARG A 167 -1.11 -13.50 15.05
CA ARG A 167 -1.08 -14.35 16.26
C ARG A 167 -1.64 -13.64 17.50
N LYS A 168 -1.45 -12.32 17.60
CA LYS A 168 -1.90 -11.51 18.73
C LYS A 168 -3.34 -11.04 18.57
N HIS A 169 -3.71 -10.52 17.39
CA HIS A 169 -4.94 -9.75 17.20
C HIS A 169 -6.05 -10.50 16.46
N VAL A 170 -5.77 -11.67 15.89
CA VAL A 170 -6.74 -12.45 15.12
C VAL A 170 -6.92 -13.83 15.78
N PRO A 171 -8.15 -14.22 16.16
CA PRO A 171 -8.41 -15.56 16.67
C PRO A 171 -7.98 -16.63 15.66
N ARG A 172 -7.32 -17.71 16.14
CA ARG A 172 -6.73 -18.76 15.28
C ARG A 172 -7.73 -19.40 14.31
N ASP A 173 -9.00 -19.48 14.70
CA ASP A 173 -10.03 -20.10 13.87
C ASP A 173 -10.65 -19.18 12.81
N THR A 174 -10.22 -17.92 12.73
CA THR A 174 -10.72 -16.95 11.75
C THR A 174 -10.22 -17.29 10.35
N ASN A 175 -11.13 -17.38 9.39
CA ASN A 175 -10.75 -17.51 7.99
C ASN A 175 -10.16 -16.19 7.47
N LEU A 176 -9.13 -16.28 6.63
CA LEU A 176 -8.44 -15.11 6.10
C LEU A 176 -8.67 -15.01 4.59
N LEU A 177 -9.08 -13.82 4.16
CA LEU A 177 -8.94 -13.39 2.77
C LEU A 177 -7.85 -12.34 2.72
N LEU A 178 -6.73 -12.67 2.12
CA LEU A 178 -5.57 -11.79 2.07
C LEU A 178 -5.58 -10.97 0.78
N ILE A 179 -5.25 -9.68 0.87
CA ILE A 179 -5.10 -8.81 -0.29
C ILE A 179 -3.73 -8.18 -0.21
N GLY A 180 -2.84 -8.57 -1.11
CA GLY A 180 -1.51 -7.98 -1.24
C GLY A 180 -1.51 -6.95 -2.34
N HIS A 181 -0.87 -5.81 -2.09
CA HIS A 181 -0.50 -4.87 -3.15
C HIS A 181 1.02 -4.79 -3.24
N SER A 182 1.58 -4.89 -4.45
CA SER A 182 3.01 -4.76 -4.67
C SER A 182 3.78 -5.70 -3.75
N ILE A 183 4.72 -5.20 -2.93
CA ILE A 183 5.54 -6.03 -2.04
C ILE A 183 4.70 -6.78 -1.00
N GLY A 184 3.49 -6.30 -0.69
CA GLY A 184 2.52 -7.02 0.13
C GLY A 184 2.17 -8.40 -0.42
N CYS A 185 2.26 -8.62 -1.74
CA CYS A 185 2.12 -9.92 -2.37
C CYS A 185 3.24 -10.88 -1.96
N TYR A 186 4.50 -10.42 -1.99
CA TYR A 186 5.64 -11.22 -1.53
C TYR A 186 5.52 -11.57 -0.05
N ILE A 187 5.11 -10.60 0.77
CA ILE A 187 4.87 -10.80 2.20
C ILE A 187 3.80 -11.87 2.44
N ILE A 188 2.69 -11.85 1.70
CA ILE A 188 1.63 -12.86 1.80
C ILE A 188 2.16 -14.26 1.46
N LEU A 189 2.91 -14.42 0.37
CA LEU A 189 3.47 -15.72 0.00
C LEU A 189 4.40 -16.26 1.11
N GLU A 190 5.27 -15.41 1.64
CA GLU A 190 6.16 -15.78 2.74
C GLU A 190 5.40 -16.07 4.05
N MET A 191 4.31 -15.35 4.34
CA MET A 191 3.44 -15.65 5.48
C MET A 191 2.81 -17.05 5.34
N MET A 192 2.24 -17.37 4.17
CA MET A 192 1.62 -18.66 3.89
C MET A 192 2.63 -19.82 3.95
N LYS A 193 3.87 -19.57 3.52
CA LYS A 193 4.97 -20.53 3.58
C LYS A 193 5.45 -20.80 5.00
N ARG A 194 5.60 -19.76 5.83
CA ARG A 194 6.14 -19.86 7.19
C ARG A 194 5.11 -20.31 8.22
N ASP A 195 3.83 -20.06 7.97
CA ASP A 195 2.73 -20.39 8.88
C ASP A 195 1.61 -21.11 8.09
N PRO A 196 1.77 -22.42 7.80
CA PRO A 196 0.81 -23.18 7.00
C PRO A 196 -0.53 -23.39 7.71
N GLU A 197 -0.61 -23.13 9.02
CA GLU A 197 -1.82 -23.20 9.83
C GLU A 197 -2.75 -21.99 9.61
N LEU A 198 -2.29 -20.95 8.92
CA LEU A 198 -3.13 -19.83 8.54
C LEU A 198 -4.30 -20.32 7.67
N LYS A 199 -5.53 -20.05 8.11
CA LYS A 199 -6.77 -20.41 7.40
C LYS A 199 -7.05 -19.47 6.21
N VAL A 200 -6.10 -19.37 5.29
CA VAL A 200 -6.25 -18.59 4.07
C VAL A 200 -7.22 -19.28 3.12
N VAL A 201 -8.35 -18.63 2.87
CA VAL A 201 -9.37 -19.06 1.91
C VAL A 201 -8.97 -18.63 0.50
N LYS A 202 -8.60 -17.36 0.35
CA LYS A 202 -8.12 -16.78 -0.90
C LYS A 202 -7.08 -15.70 -0.62
N ALA A 203 -6.15 -15.50 -1.54
CA ALA A 203 -5.26 -14.35 -1.57
C ALA A 203 -5.29 -13.68 -2.95
N VAL A 204 -5.56 -12.37 -2.95
CA VAL A 204 -5.57 -11.53 -4.15
C VAL A 204 -4.25 -10.76 -4.22
N MET A 205 -3.50 -10.97 -5.29
CA MET A 205 -2.13 -10.49 -5.49
C MET A 205 -2.14 -9.37 -6.53
N LEU A 206 -2.36 -8.14 -6.07
CA LEU A 206 -2.48 -6.95 -6.91
C LEU A 206 -1.09 -6.39 -7.26
N PHE A 207 -0.76 -6.38 -8.54
CA PHE A 207 0.52 -5.91 -9.07
C PHE A 207 1.73 -6.60 -8.39
N PRO A 208 1.85 -7.94 -8.51
CA PRO A 208 2.65 -8.75 -7.61
C PRO A 208 4.18 -8.59 -7.83
N THR A 209 4.83 -7.77 -7.00
CA THR A 209 6.31 -7.67 -6.94
C THR A 209 6.87 -8.84 -6.12
N ILE A 210 6.84 -10.02 -6.72
CA ILE A 210 7.27 -11.30 -6.12
C ILE A 210 8.56 -11.86 -6.74
N GLU A 211 9.12 -11.17 -7.73
CA GLU A 211 10.32 -11.59 -8.45
C GLU A 211 11.00 -10.42 -9.16
N ARG A 212 12.29 -10.61 -9.48
CA ARG A 212 13.08 -9.78 -10.41
C ARG A 212 12.90 -8.27 -10.19
N MET A 213 12.82 -7.83 -8.92
CA MET A 213 12.41 -6.48 -8.58
C MET A 213 13.40 -5.45 -9.15
N ALA A 214 14.70 -5.65 -8.94
CA ALA A 214 15.76 -4.79 -9.50
C ALA A 214 15.87 -4.83 -11.04
N CYS A 215 15.35 -5.89 -11.68
CA CYS A 215 15.40 -6.05 -13.14
C CYS A 215 14.21 -5.42 -13.87
N SER A 216 13.14 -5.08 -13.15
CA SER A 216 11.98 -4.37 -13.71
C SER A 216 12.39 -2.99 -14.28
N PRO A 217 11.64 -2.43 -15.23
CA PRO A 217 11.91 -1.09 -15.76
C PRO A 217 12.11 -0.04 -14.66
N GLN A 218 11.22 -0.01 -13.67
CA GLN A 218 11.31 0.93 -12.55
C GLN A 218 12.38 0.51 -11.53
N GLY A 219 12.58 -0.78 -11.32
CA GLY A 219 13.64 -1.33 -10.47
C GLY A 219 15.04 -0.93 -10.91
N LYS A 220 15.33 -0.93 -12.22
CA LYS A 220 16.62 -0.49 -12.77
C LYS A 220 16.93 0.97 -12.45
N VAL A 221 15.90 1.82 -12.43
CA VAL A 221 16.02 3.24 -12.10
C VAL A 221 16.16 3.44 -10.59
N MET A 222 15.37 2.71 -9.79
CA MET A 222 15.29 2.93 -8.34
C MET A 222 16.37 2.18 -7.55
N THR A 223 16.97 1.11 -8.09
CA THR A 223 18.01 0.33 -7.38
C THR A 223 19.23 1.21 -7.00
N PRO A 224 19.82 2.02 -7.90
CA PRO A 224 20.92 2.91 -7.50
C PRO A 224 20.49 3.93 -6.44
N VAL A 225 19.27 4.47 -6.57
CA VAL A 225 18.71 5.47 -5.65
C VAL A 225 18.58 4.88 -4.25
N LEU A 226 17.93 3.73 -4.11
CA LEU A 226 17.62 3.11 -2.83
C LEU A 226 18.81 2.38 -2.21
N CYS A 227 19.62 1.68 -3.00
CA CYS A 227 20.72 0.87 -2.48
C CYS A 227 22.02 1.66 -2.26
N ARG A 228 22.22 2.78 -2.97
CA ARG A 228 23.48 3.56 -2.89
C ARG A 228 23.29 4.99 -2.42
N LEU A 229 22.23 5.66 -2.88
CA LEU A 229 22.04 7.10 -2.65
C LEU A 229 21.00 7.44 -1.57
N ARG A 230 20.41 6.45 -0.89
CA ARG A 230 19.30 6.69 0.06
C ARG A 230 19.59 7.78 1.10
N TYR A 231 20.80 7.79 1.66
CA TYR A 231 21.21 8.75 2.69
C TYR A 231 21.25 10.20 2.18
N ALA A 232 21.47 10.41 0.88
CA ALA A 232 21.44 11.73 0.28
C ALA A 232 20.05 12.38 0.33
N PHE A 233 18.99 11.58 0.48
CA PHE A 233 17.61 12.07 0.58
C PHE A 233 17.18 12.42 2.01
N TYR A 234 17.93 12.02 3.03
CA TYR A 234 17.53 12.24 4.43
C TYR A 234 17.50 13.74 4.76
N LEU A 235 18.54 14.49 4.37
CA LEU A 235 18.60 15.92 4.63
C LEU A 235 17.50 16.71 3.89
N PRO A 236 17.24 16.51 2.58
CA PRO A 236 16.10 17.15 1.92
C PRO A 236 14.75 16.84 2.58
N ILE A 237 14.51 15.59 2.99
CA ILE A 237 13.27 15.19 3.66
C ILE A 237 13.17 15.82 5.05
N PHE A 238 14.28 15.88 5.79
CA PHE A 238 14.36 16.55 7.08
C PHE A 238 13.96 18.02 6.95
N LEU A 239 14.54 18.74 6.01
CA LEU A 239 14.21 20.15 5.76
C LEU A 239 12.73 20.33 5.39
N LEU A 240 12.15 19.40 4.63
CA LEU A 240 10.72 19.40 4.33
C LEU A 240 9.84 19.12 5.56
N SER A 241 10.28 18.23 6.46
CA SER A 241 9.53 17.88 7.67
C SER A 241 9.41 19.04 8.66
N LEU A 242 10.34 20.01 8.61
CA LEU A 242 10.32 21.22 9.43
C LEU A 242 9.27 22.25 8.97
N LEU A 243 8.68 22.07 7.78
CA LEU A 243 7.67 22.99 7.27
C LEU A 243 6.37 22.89 8.08
N PRO A 244 5.63 23.99 8.27
CA PRO A 244 4.30 23.94 8.88
C PRO A 244 3.37 23.00 8.12
N GLU A 245 2.48 22.32 8.83
CA GLU A 245 1.55 21.32 8.26
C GLU A 245 0.74 21.87 7.07
N ARG A 246 0.27 23.12 7.16
CA ARG A 246 -0.45 23.79 6.08
C ARG A 246 0.36 23.89 4.79
N LEU A 247 1.68 24.10 4.91
CA LEU A 247 2.57 24.20 3.76
C LEU A 247 2.87 22.82 3.18
N LYS A 248 3.08 21.79 4.02
CA LYS A 248 3.21 20.39 3.58
C LYS A 248 1.99 19.97 2.76
N VAL A 249 0.78 20.22 3.28
CA VAL A 249 -0.49 19.95 2.58
C VAL A 249 -0.57 20.70 1.25
N SER A 250 -0.14 21.96 1.22
CA SER A 250 -0.16 22.77 -0.01
C SER A 250 0.81 22.24 -1.08
N ILE A 251 2.00 21.81 -0.67
CA ILE A 251 3.00 21.16 -1.56
C ILE A 251 2.42 19.86 -2.11
N VAL A 252 1.82 19.02 -1.26
CA VAL A 252 1.20 17.76 -1.67
C VAL A 252 0.06 18.00 -2.66
N ARG A 253 -0.85 18.93 -2.38
CA ARG A 253 -1.93 19.31 -3.30
C ARG A 253 -1.40 19.79 -4.64
N LEU A 254 -0.33 20.59 -4.63
CA LEU A 254 0.30 21.07 -5.86
C LEU A 254 0.96 19.94 -6.66
N ALA A 255 1.69 19.04 -5.99
CA ALA A 255 2.34 17.88 -6.62
C ALA A 255 1.32 16.93 -7.24
N LEU A 256 0.17 16.75 -6.57
CA LEU A 256 -0.92 15.89 -7.00
C LEU A 256 -1.87 16.58 -8.01
N ARG A 257 -1.76 17.89 -8.26
CA ARG A 257 -2.69 18.66 -9.11
C ARG A 257 -2.86 18.12 -10.53
N ASN A 258 -1.82 17.49 -11.09
CA ASN A 258 -1.85 16.95 -12.46
C ASN A 258 -2.42 15.53 -12.56
N LEU A 259 -2.81 14.94 -11.42
CA LEU A 259 -3.53 13.68 -11.39
C LEU A 259 -5.02 14.03 -11.39
N TYR A 260 -5.66 13.83 -12.54
CA TYR A 260 -7.03 14.30 -12.83
C TYR A 260 -8.12 13.73 -11.90
N ALA A 261 -7.81 12.75 -11.05
CA ALA A 261 -8.77 12.06 -10.19
C ALA A 261 -8.22 11.78 -8.76
N VAL A 262 -7.43 12.70 -8.19
CA VAL A 262 -6.86 12.49 -6.85
C VAL A 262 -7.95 12.44 -5.81
N ASN A 263 -8.07 11.31 -5.14
CA ASN A 263 -8.91 11.20 -3.97
C ASN A 263 -8.32 12.07 -2.84
N THR A 264 -9.04 13.09 -2.37
CA THR A 264 -8.54 13.96 -1.30
C THR A 264 -8.21 13.20 -0.01
N SER A 265 -8.73 11.98 0.17
CA SER A 265 -8.42 11.09 1.29
C SER A 265 -6.95 10.65 1.34
N ILE A 266 -6.20 10.73 0.24
CA ILE A 266 -4.77 10.35 0.20
C ILE A 266 -3.83 11.48 0.66
N ILE A 267 -4.33 12.70 0.82
CA ILE A 267 -3.50 13.85 1.21
C ILE A 267 -2.85 13.64 2.58
N PRO A 268 -3.58 13.27 3.64
CA PRO A 268 -2.96 13.03 4.96
C PRO A 268 -1.89 11.93 4.89
N ALA A 269 -2.16 10.84 4.17
CA ALA A 269 -1.22 9.73 3.98
C ALA A 269 0.04 10.14 3.21
N THR A 270 -0.09 11.07 2.27
CA THR A 270 1.07 11.62 1.54
C THR A 270 1.88 12.58 2.39
N VAL A 271 1.20 13.37 3.24
CA VAL A 271 1.87 14.31 4.15
C VAL A 271 2.64 13.58 5.25
N SER A 272 2.13 12.46 5.76
CA SER A 272 2.84 11.66 6.77
C SER A 272 4.16 11.08 6.27
N LEU A 273 4.31 10.89 4.95
CA LEU A 273 5.59 10.50 4.33
C LEU A 273 6.64 11.62 4.33
N ILE A 274 6.25 12.87 4.60
CA ILE A 274 7.17 14.00 4.77
C ILE A 274 7.69 14.01 6.22
N ASN A 275 8.25 12.87 6.62
CA ASN A 275 8.87 12.60 7.90
C ASN A 275 10.12 11.74 7.64
N VAL A 276 11.24 12.08 8.28
CA VAL A 276 12.52 11.43 8.02
C VAL A 276 12.51 9.96 8.38
N ASP A 277 11.95 9.60 9.53
CA ASP A 277 11.98 8.24 10.02
C ASP A 277 11.11 7.32 9.14
N CYS A 278 9.90 7.77 8.80
CA CYS A 278 9.01 7.05 7.90
C CYS A 278 9.63 6.84 6.53
N ALA A 279 10.24 7.90 5.97
CA ALA A 279 10.87 7.82 4.67
C ALA A 279 12.15 6.98 4.69
N ALA A 280 12.95 7.05 5.76
CA ALA A 280 14.15 6.24 5.94
C ALA A 280 13.80 4.75 6.01
N ASN A 281 12.76 4.38 6.77
CA ASN A 281 12.27 3.00 6.86
C ASN A 281 11.74 2.51 5.50
N GLY A 282 10.92 3.30 4.81
CA GLY A 282 10.44 2.97 3.47
C GLY A 282 11.56 2.79 2.45
N MET A 283 12.54 3.69 2.44
CA MET A 283 13.72 3.57 1.56
C MET A 283 14.61 2.37 1.93
N TYR A 284 14.75 2.08 3.21
CA TYR A 284 15.51 0.93 3.69
C TYR A 284 14.86 -0.38 3.26
N MET A 285 13.56 -0.56 3.52
CA MET A 285 12.79 -1.71 3.07
C MET A 285 12.85 -1.83 1.54
N GLY A 286 12.65 -0.74 0.81
CA GLY A 286 12.73 -0.73 -0.65
C GLY A 286 14.11 -1.14 -1.17
N SER A 287 15.19 -0.80 -0.46
CA SER A 287 16.54 -1.28 -0.81
C SER A 287 16.70 -2.79 -0.60
N GLN A 288 16.01 -3.37 0.38
CA GLN A 288 15.98 -4.82 0.59
C GLN A 288 15.12 -5.52 -0.45
N GLU A 289 13.98 -4.95 -0.85
CA GLU A 289 13.14 -5.47 -1.95
C GLU A 289 13.96 -5.69 -3.23
N MET A 290 14.77 -4.69 -3.61
CA MET A 290 15.66 -4.78 -4.79
C MET A 290 16.69 -5.91 -4.69
N ARG A 291 17.13 -6.24 -3.46
CA ARG A 291 18.20 -7.21 -3.22
C ARG A 291 17.69 -8.64 -3.00
N LEU A 292 16.52 -8.78 -2.40
CA LEU A 292 16.00 -10.06 -1.91
C LEU A 292 14.90 -10.62 -2.81
N VAL A 293 14.09 -9.77 -3.46
CA VAL A 293 13.01 -10.20 -4.34
C VAL A 293 13.56 -10.45 -5.75
N VAL A 294 14.27 -11.57 -5.88
CA VAL A 294 15.00 -11.94 -7.10
C VAL A 294 14.28 -13.06 -7.85
N GLU A 295 14.06 -14.20 -7.21
CA GLU A 295 13.42 -15.37 -7.83
C GLU A 295 12.00 -15.56 -7.28
N ARG A 296 11.06 -15.92 -8.17
CA ARG A 296 9.71 -16.28 -7.76
C ARG A 296 9.72 -17.61 -7.02
N ASP A 297 9.09 -17.66 -5.85
CA ASP A 297 8.89 -18.92 -5.13
C ASP A 297 7.82 -19.79 -5.80
N ASN A 298 8.23 -20.49 -6.86
CA ASN A 298 7.35 -21.38 -7.61
C ASN A 298 6.83 -22.55 -6.76
N ALA A 299 7.51 -22.94 -5.67
CA ALA A 299 7.07 -24.04 -4.82
C ALA A 299 5.84 -23.61 -4.00
N THR A 300 5.92 -22.47 -3.32
CA THR A 300 4.79 -21.90 -2.56
C THR A 300 3.63 -21.52 -3.47
N VAL A 301 3.90 -20.92 -4.65
CA VAL A 301 2.85 -20.60 -5.62
C VAL A 301 2.12 -21.87 -6.06
N ARG A 302 2.85 -22.95 -6.39
CA ARG A 302 2.24 -24.24 -6.77
C ARG A 302 1.38 -24.83 -5.65
N GLN A 303 1.90 -24.83 -4.42
CA GLN A 303 1.23 -25.39 -3.25
C GLN A 303 -0.12 -24.71 -2.98
N HIS A 304 -0.22 -23.40 -3.26
CA HIS A 304 -1.40 -22.61 -2.95
C HIS A 304 -2.16 -22.12 -4.19
N LEU A 305 -1.86 -22.63 -5.38
CA LEU A 305 -2.33 -22.06 -6.66
C LEU A 305 -3.85 -21.85 -6.71
N SER A 306 -4.65 -22.80 -6.20
CA SER A 306 -6.12 -22.71 -6.15
C SER A 306 -6.66 -21.58 -5.26
N LYS A 307 -5.82 -21.04 -4.38
CA LYS A 307 -6.13 -19.94 -3.47
C LYS A 307 -5.62 -18.58 -3.98
N LEU A 308 -4.82 -18.55 -5.05
CA LEU A 308 -4.15 -17.34 -5.50
C LEU A 308 -4.84 -16.75 -6.73
N ILE A 309 -5.10 -15.45 -6.70
CA ILE A 309 -5.51 -14.66 -7.87
C ILE A 309 -4.41 -13.64 -8.13
N PHE A 310 -3.75 -13.73 -9.27
CA PHE A 310 -2.74 -12.77 -9.68
C PHE A 310 -3.32 -11.73 -10.62
N TYR A 311 -3.06 -10.46 -10.33
CA TYR A 311 -3.50 -9.35 -11.17
C TYR A 311 -2.30 -8.50 -11.61
N TYR A 312 -2.09 -8.42 -12.92
CA TYR A 312 -1.05 -7.59 -13.54
C TYR A 312 -1.68 -6.44 -14.33
N GLY A 313 -1.00 -5.29 -14.36
CA GLY A 313 -1.37 -4.16 -15.22
C GLY A 313 -0.55 -4.12 -16.50
N ALA A 314 -1.20 -3.88 -17.65
CA ALA A 314 -0.52 -3.78 -18.94
C ALA A 314 0.54 -2.65 -19.01
N THR A 315 0.38 -1.63 -18.18
CA THR A 315 1.27 -0.46 -18.10
C THR A 315 2.13 -0.43 -16.83
N ASP A 316 2.23 -1.55 -16.11
CA ASP A 316 3.03 -1.63 -14.88
C ASP A 316 4.53 -1.72 -15.20
N HIS A 317 5.31 -0.81 -14.59
CA HIS A 317 6.76 -0.73 -14.75
C HIS A 317 7.54 -1.41 -13.62
N TRP A 318 6.86 -1.85 -12.57
CA TRP A 318 7.39 -2.69 -11.50
C TRP A 318 7.21 -4.18 -11.81
N CYS A 319 6.04 -4.53 -12.37
CA CYS A 319 5.70 -5.89 -12.80
C CYS A 319 5.33 -5.89 -14.29
N PRO A 320 6.32 -5.80 -15.20
CA PRO A 320 6.04 -5.69 -16.63
C PRO A 320 5.27 -6.91 -17.16
N VAL A 321 4.57 -6.73 -18.28
CA VAL A 321 3.73 -7.76 -18.92
C VAL A 321 4.47 -9.08 -19.18
N GLN A 322 5.80 -9.05 -19.35
CA GLN A 322 6.59 -10.27 -19.44
C GLN A 322 6.43 -11.17 -18.20
N TYR A 323 6.32 -10.60 -17.00
CA TYR A 323 6.17 -11.38 -15.76
C TYR A 323 4.82 -12.10 -15.73
N TYR A 324 3.77 -11.46 -16.25
CA TYR A 324 2.46 -12.08 -16.49
C TYR A 324 2.56 -13.28 -17.45
N HIS A 325 3.27 -13.13 -18.58
CA HIS A 325 3.44 -14.23 -19.52
C HIS A 325 4.24 -15.39 -18.92
N ASP A 326 5.30 -15.08 -18.15
CA ASP A 326 6.15 -16.08 -17.51
C ASP A 326 5.38 -16.87 -16.44
N ILE A 327 4.58 -16.21 -15.58
CA ILE A 327 3.78 -16.91 -14.56
C ILE A 327 2.66 -17.73 -15.19
N ARG A 328 2.01 -17.22 -16.25
CA ARG A 328 0.95 -17.94 -16.96
C ARG A 328 1.49 -19.18 -17.69
N LYS A 329 2.73 -19.11 -18.17
CA LYS A 329 3.43 -20.27 -18.77
C LYS A 329 3.73 -21.35 -17.72
N ASP A 330 4.21 -20.95 -16.54
CA ASP A 330 4.58 -21.88 -15.47
C ASP A 330 3.36 -22.48 -14.75
N PHE A 331 2.25 -21.74 -14.68
CA PHE A 331 1.02 -22.10 -13.98
C PHE A 331 -0.22 -21.86 -14.87
N PRO A 332 -0.42 -22.66 -15.94
CA PRO A 332 -1.51 -22.45 -16.89
C PRO A 332 -2.92 -22.58 -16.26
N GLU A 333 -3.03 -23.35 -15.18
CA GLU A 333 -4.29 -23.56 -14.43
C GLU A 333 -4.55 -22.48 -13.36
N GLY A 334 -3.62 -21.53 -13.19
CA GLY A 334 -3.74 -20.47 -12.19
C GLY A 334 -4.71 -19.36 -12.61
N ASP A 335 -5.36 -18.73 -11.65
CA ASP A 335 -6.13 -17.51 -11.90
C ASP A 335 -5.16 -16.31 -12.04
N ILE A 336 -4.77 -16.04 -13.28
CA ILE A 336 -3.76 -15.04 -13.63
C ILE A 336 -4.37 -14.07 -14.65
N ARG A 337 -4.57 -12.83 -14.21
CA ARG A 337 -5.31 -11.79 -14.93
C ARG A 337 -4.36 -10.68 -15.37
N LEU A 338 -4.61 -10.16 -16.57
CA LEU A 338 -3.95 -8.97 -17.12
C LEU A 338 -4.99 -7.89 -17.38
N CYS A 339 -4.77 -6.69 -16.88
CA CYS A 339 -5.66 -5.55 -17.08
C CYS A 339 -5.13 -4.57 -18.11
N GLU A 340 -5.94 -4.34 -19.14
CA GLU A 340 -5.65 -3.40 -20.22
C GLU A 340 -6.36 -2.04 -20.03
N ARG A 341 -7.13 -1.86 -18.95
CA ARG A 341 -7.88 -0.61 -18.64
C ARG A 341 -6.98 0.58 -18.26
N GLY A 342 -5.68 0.34 -18.14
CA GLY A 342 -4.68 1.35 -17.77
C GLY A 342 -4.65 1.70 -16.29
N ILE A 343 -5.11 0.78 -15.42
CA ILE A 343 -4.95 0.94 -13.97
C ILE A 343 -3.46 0.83 -13.63
N ARG A 344 -2.95 1.84 -12.92
CA ARG A 344 -1.53 1.97 -12.58
C ARG A 344 -1.18 1.12 -11.37
N HIS A 345 0.11 0.81 -11.21
CA HIS A 345 0.63 0.11 -10.05
C HIS A 345 0.14 0.73 -8.74
N ALA A 346 0.29 2.06 -8.58
CA ALA A 346 -0.22 2.82 -7.45
C ALA A 346 -1.73 3.15 -7.59
N PHE A 347 -2.57 2.13 -7.82
CA PHE A 347 -4.02 2.29 -8.00
C PHE A 347 -4.71 2.99 -6.82
N VAL A 348 -4.14 2.88 -5.62
CA VAL A 348 -4.62 3.53 -4.39
C VAL A 348 -4.71 5.06 -4.48
N LEU A 349 -4.04 5.68 -5.46
CA LEU A 349 -4.03 7.13 -5.62
C LEU A 349 -5.24 7.67 -6.40
N ASP A 350 -5.83 6.87 -7.30
CA ASP A 350 -6.85 7.33 -8.26
C ASP A 350 -7.87 6.28 -8.72
N ALA A 351 -7.61 4.99 -8.51
CA ALA A 351 -8.44 3.88 -8.98
C ALA A 351 -8.84 2.90 -7.85
N GLY A 352 -8.82 3.37 -6.58
CA GLY A 352 -9.15 2.55 -5.42
C GLY A 352 -10.55 1.92 -5.49
N GLU A 353 -11.55 2.67 -5.92
CA GLU A 353 -12.94 2.16 -6.05
C GLU A 353 -13.06 1.15 -7.20
N GLU A 354 -12.52 1.46 -8.38
CA GLU A 354 -12.54 0.56 -9.55
C GLU A 354 -11.86 -0.77 -9.23
N MET A 355 -10.68 -0.72 -8.58
CA MET A 355 -9.96 -1.92 -8.18
C MET A 355 -10.72 -2.71 -7.12
N ALA A 356 -11.38 -2.05 -6.16
CA ALA A 356 -12.17 -2.72 -5.13
C ALA A 356 -13.37 -3.46 -5.73
N ASN A 357 -14.08 -2.85 -6.68
CA ASN A 357 -15.20 -3.49 -7.36
C ASN A 357 -14.74 -4.71 -8.16
N MET A 358 -13.63 -4.59 -8.90
CA MET A 358 -13.03 -5.72 -9.60
C MET A 358 -12.62 -6.84 -8.63
N THR A 359 -11.92 -6.52 -7.54
CA THR A 359 -11.55 -7.50 -6.53
C THR A 359 -12.78 -8.19 -5.93
N ALA A 360 -13.84 -7.42 -5.62
CA ALA A 360 -15.07 -7.94 -5.04
C ALA A 360 -15.77 -8.95 -5.96
N GLU A 361 -15.83 -8.67 -7.26
CA GLU A 361 -16.36 -9.60 -8.27
C GLU A 361 -15.61 -10.93 -8.27
N TRP A 362 -14.29 -10.91 -8.09
CA TRP A 362 -13.46 -12.12 -8.19
C TRP A 362 -13.58 -13.03 -6.97
N ILE A 363 -13.81 -12.44 -5.80
CA ILE A 363 -13.89 -13.17 -4.52
C ILE A 363 -15.34 -13.43 -4.07
N PHE A 364 -16.33 -12.98 -4.83
CA PHE A 364 -17.74 -13.02 -4.44
C PHE A 364 -18.20 -14.46 -4.12
N ASP A 365 -17.87 -15.41 -4.99
CA ASP A 365 -18.27 -16.81 -4.84
C ASP A 365 -17.54 -17.50 -3.68
N ASP A 366 -16.26 -17.18 -3.46
CA ASP A 366 -15.49 -17.69 -2.32
C ASP A 366 -16.06 -17.20 -0.99
N LEU A 367 -16.66 -16.02 -0.96
CA LEU A 367 -17.32 -15.46 0.23
C LEU A 367 -18.72 -16.03 0.46
N ARG A 368 -19.44 -16.47 -0.59
CA ARG A 368 -20.78 -17.08 -0.46
C ARG A 368 -20.76 -18.50 0.09
N THR A 369 -19.66 -19.22 -0.10
CA THR A 369 -19.51 -20.63 0.30
C THR A 369 -19.18 -20.82 1.79
N LEU A 370 -19.14 -19.72 2.57
CA LEU A 370 -18.78 -19.66 3.99
C LEU A 370 -19.87 -18.99 4.84
#